data_AF-X1VD57-F1
#
_entry.id   AF-X1VD57-F1
#
_cell.length_a   1.000
_cell.length_b   1.000
_cell.length_c   1.000
_cell.angle_alpha   90.00
_cell.angle_beta   90.00
_cell.angle_gamma   90.00
#
_symmetry.space_group_name_H-M   'P 1'
#
loop_
_entity.id
_entity.type
_entity.pdbx_description
1 polymer ?
#
loop_
_entity_poly.entity_id
_entity_poly.type
_entity_poly.pdbx_seq_one_letter_code
_entity_poly.pdbx_strand_id
1 'polypeptide(L)'
;MSKEHDKGMSLIVKVITRLTVGLILLFGIYIILHGHVSPGGGFAGGVIIALSFVHLMLAYGKDVALKKFPKTAMSFFESMGAILFLSIALL
;
A
#
# COMPACT_ATOMS: atom_id res chain seq x y z
N MET A 1 -25.05 12.99 -25.88
CA MET A 1 -23.63 12.73 -25.56
C MET A 1 -23.56 11.94 -24.27
N SER A 2 -23.26 10.64 -24.39
CA SER A 2 -23.22 9.67 -23.29
C SER A 2 -22.18 10.06 -22.26
N LYS A 3 -22.59 10.26 -21.00
CA LYS A 3 -21.66 10.46 -19.88
C LYS A 3 -20.80 9.21 -19.74
N GLU A 4 -19.51 9.38 -19.96
CA GLU A 4 -18.46 8.40 -19.74
C GLU A 4 -18.62 7.72 -18.37
N HIS A 5 -18.45 6.41 -18.39
CA HIS A 5 -18.58 5.49 -17.27
C HIS A 5 -17.38 5.68 -16.32
N ASP A 6 -17.42 6.71 -15.46
CA ASP A 6 -16.36 6.97 -14.47
C ASP A 6 -16.36 5.85 -13.42
N LYS A 7 -15.51 4.83 -13.60
CA LYS A 7 -15.41 3.66 -12.71
C LYS A 7 -14.83 3.97 -11.30
N GLY A 8 -14.81 5.24 -10.87
CA GLY A 8 -14.22 5.68 -9.60
C GLY A 8 -15.07 6.70 -8.84
N MET A 9 -14.57 7.12 -7.69
CA MET A 9 -15.21 8.13 -6.83
C MET A 9 -15.12 9.54 -7.44
N SER A 10 -15.77 10.51 -6.80
CA SER A 10 -15.76 11.91 -7.24
C SER A 10 -14.34 12.49 -7.41
N LEU A 11 -14.20 13.52 -8.24
CA LEU A 11 -12.92 14.18 -8.51
C LEU A 11 -12.24 14.68 -7.24
N ILE A 12 -13.01 15.23 -6.30
CA ILE A 12 -12.51 15.69 -4.99
C ILE A 12 -11.89 14.52 -4.23
N VAL A 13 -12.58 13.37 -4.17
CA VAL A 13 -12.06 12.16 -3.49
C VAL A 13 -10.77 11.68 -4.14
N LYS A 14 -10.72 11.61 -5.48
CA LYS A 14 -9.52 11.19 -6.21
C LYS A 14 -8.31 12.09 -5.94
N VAL A 15 -8.51 13.41 -5.84
CA VAL A 15 -7.45 14.38 -5.55
C VAL A 15 -6.97 14.24 -4.11
N ILE A 16 -7.89 14.20 -3.14
CA ILE A 16 -7.55 14.03 -1.72
C ILE A 16 -6.83 12.70 -1.51
N THR A 17 -7.35 11.61 -2.05
CA THR A 17 -6.71 10.28 -1.97
C THR A 17 -5.30 10.30 -2.54
N ARG A 18 -5.06 10.98 -3.67
CA ARG A 18 -3.70 11.07 -4.24
C ARG A 18 -2.71 11.72 -3.26
N LEU A 19 -3.14 12.74 -2.52
CA LEU A 19 -2.32 13.38 -1.49
C LEU A 19 -2.15 12.49 -0.26
N THR A 20 -3.25 11.93 0.26
CA THR A 20 -3.21 11.19 1.53
C THR A 20 -2.52 9.83 1.41
N VAL A 21 -2.52 9.19 0.25
CA VAL A 21 -1.79 7.92 0.04
C VAL A 21 -0.29 8.06 0.33
N GLY A 22 0.33 9.16 -0.11
CA GLY A 22 1.74 9.43 0.18
C GLY A 22 1.99 9.58 1.68
N LEU A 23 1.08 10.27 2.39
CA LEU A 23 1.16 10.44 3.85
C LEU A 23 0.97 9.10 4.59
N ILE A 24 0.02 8.27 4.16
CA ILE A 24 -0.22 6.95 4.76
C ILE A 24 0.98 6.03 4.56
N LEU A 25 1.60 6.05 3.37
CA LEU A 25 2.82 5.29 3.10
C LEU A 25 3.98 5.72 4.01
N LEU A 26 4.21 7.03 4.11
CA LEU A 26 5.26 7.58 4.97
C LEU A 26 5.02 7.20 6.44
N PHE A 27 3.76 7.27 6.89
CA PHE A 27 3.38 6.87 8.24
C PHE A 27 3.59 5.37 8.49
N GLY A 28 3.25 4.52 7.52
CA GLY A 28 3.51 3.07 7.60
C GLY A 28 5.01 2.78 7.77
N ILE A 29 5.86 3.43 6.98
CA ILE A 29 7.33 3.31 7.10
C ILE A 29 7.80 3.77 8.49
N TYR A 30 7.29 4.90 8.98
CA TYR A 30 7.62 5.41 10.31
C TYR A 30 7.31 4.38 11.41
N ILE A 31 6.13 3.74 11.37
CA ILE A 31 5.71 2.71 12.33
C ILE A 31 6.61 1.45 12.27
N ILE A 32 7.12 1.09 11.09
CA ILE A 32 8.06 -0.02 10.95
C ILE A 32 9.38 0.32 11.65
N LEU A 33 9.95 1.50 11.36
CA LEU A 33 11.26 1.90 11.88
C LEU A 33 11.24 2.17 13.39
N HIS A 34 10.15 2.75 13.91
CA HIS A 34 10.02 3.10 15.33
C HIS A 34 9.29 2.02 16.16
N GLY A 35 9.12 0.81 15.61
CA GLY A 35 8.48 -0.30 16.30
C GLY A 35 9.22 -0.78 17.55
N HIS A 36 10.46 -0.34 17.78
CA HIS A 36 11.24 -0.64 18.98
C HIS A 36 10.98 0.33 20.14
N VAL A 37 10.52 1.56 19.87
CA VAL A 37 10.24 2.60 20.88
C VAL A 37 8.74 2.77 21.11
N SER A 38 7.97 2.68 20.03
CA SER A 38 6.53 2.93 20.00
C SER A 38 5.76 1.64 19.72
N PRO A 39 4.52 1.51 20.21
CA PRO A 39 3.68 0.37 19.88
C PRO A 39 3.49 0.29 18.36
N GLY A 40 3.91 -0.81 17.74
CA GLY A 40 3.96 -0.92 16.29
C GLY A 40 4.80 -2.10 15.82
N GLY A 41 5.65 -1.86 14.80
CA GLY A 41 6.53 -2.86 14.22
C GLY A 41 6.19 -3.23 12.77
N GLY A 42 6.89 -4.25 12.27
CA GLY A 42 6.83 -4.65 10.86
C GLY A 42 5.42 -5.05 10.38
N PHE A 43 4.67 -5.78 11.20
CA PHE A 43 3.32 -6.23 10.85
C PHE A 43 2.33 -5.06 10.75
N ALA A 44 2.20 -4.27 11.83
CA ALA A 44 1.27 -3.14 11.85
C ALA A 44 1.59 -2.11 10.77
N GLY A 45 2.86 -1.76 10.59
CA GLY A 45 3.30 -0.85 9.54
C GLY A 45 3.10 -1.42 8.13
N GLY A 46 3.31 -2.73 7.94
CA GLY A 46 3.00 -3.43 6.69
C GLY A 46 1.52 -3.38 6.32
N VAL A 47 0.62 -3.57 7.29
CA VAL A 47 -0.83 -3.43 7.10
C VAL A 47 -1.20 -2.00 6.69
N ILE A 48 -0.61 -0.98 7.31
CA ILE A 48 -0.84 0.43 6.95
C ILE A 48 -0.42 0.69 5.50
N ILE A 49 0.74 0.18 5.08
CA ILE A 49 1.22 0.29 3.69
C ILE A 49 0.22 -0.40 2.75
N ALA A 50 -0.26 -1.61 3.07
CA ALA A 50 -1.26 -2.31 2.27
C ALA A 50 -2.57 -1.51 2.16
N LEU A 51 -3.04 -0.90 3.26
CA LEU A 51 -4.24 -0.06 3.29
C LEU A 51 -4.09 1.20 2.43
N SER A 52 -2.89 1.75 2.27
CA SER A 52 -2.67 2.87 1.34
C SER A 52 -3.04 2.51 -0.12
N PHE A 53 -2.79 1.25 -0.51
CA PHE A 53 -3.12 0.74 -1.83
C PHE A 53 -4.59 0.37 -1.96
N VAL A 54 -5.21 -0.15 -0.89
CA VAL A 54 -6.66 -0.31 -0.81
C VAL A 54 -7.36 1.05 -0.94
N HIS A 55 -6.84 2.09 -0.29
CA HIS A 55 -7.36 3.45 -0.39
C HIS A 55 -7.31 4.00 -1.83
N LEU A 56 -6.22 3.76 -2.55
CA LEU A 56 -6.15 4.04 -4.00
C LEU A 56 -7.21 3.26 -4.79
N MET A 57 -7.38 1.98 -4.49
CA MET A 57 -8.35 1.10 -5.15
C MET A 57 -9.79 1.58 -4.93
N LEU A 58 -10.12 2.06 -3.74
CA LEU A 58 -11.45 2.61 -3.43
C LEU A 58 -11.72 3.90 -4.20
N ALA A 59 -10.73 4.79 -4.34
CA ALA A 59 -10.92 6.08 -5.01
C ALA A 59 -10.95 5.97 -6.55
N TYR A 60 -10.12 5.11 -7.14
CA TYR A 60 -9.92 5.01 -8.59
C TYR A 60 -10.55 3.76 -9.22
N GLY A 61 -11.10 2.86 -8.41
CA GLY A 61 -11.65 1.59 -8.87
C GLY A 61 -10.60 0.50 -9.07
N LYS A 62 -11.08 -0.75 -9.13
CA LYS A 62 -10.28 -1.98 -9.22
C LYS A 62 -9.35 -2.02 -10.44
N ASP A 63 -9.80 -1.47 -11.57
CA ASP A 63 -9.06 -1.53 -12.83
C ASP A 63 -7.76 -0.71 -12.80
N VAL A 64 -7.75 0.43 -12.11
CA VAL A 64 -6.56 1.28 -11.99
C VAL A 64 -5.58 0.70 -10.98
N ALA A 65 -6.08 0.14 -9.88
CA ALA A 65 -5.24 -0.49 -8.87
C ALA A 65 -4.54 -1.75 -9.42
N LEU A 66 -5.28 -2.65 -10.06
CA LEU A 66 -4.71 -3.89 -10.59
C LEU A 66 -3.69 -3.66 -11.71
N LYS A 67 -3.84 -2.60 -12.50
CA LYS A 67 -2.89 -2.29 -13.58
C LYS A 67 -1.54 -1.78 -13.06
N LYS A 68 -1.49 -1.25 -11.83
CA LYS A 68 -0.25 -0.80 -11.18
C LYS A 68 0.51 -1.90 -10.44
N PHE A 69 -0.10 -3.07 -10.23
CA PHE A 69 0.51 -4.18 -9.48
C PHE A 69 0.78 -5.39 -10.38
N PRO A 70 1.95 -5.46 -11.03
CA PRO A 70 2.35 -6.70 -11.71
C PRO A 70 2.52 -7.80 -10.66
N LYS A 71 1.79 -8.91 -10.83
CA LYS A 71 1.83 -10.07 -9.92
C LYS A 71 3.26 -10.55 -9.65
N THR A 72 4.13 -10.47 -10.66
CA THR A 72 5.55 -10.83 -10.56
C THR A 72 6.31 -10.01 -9.53
N ALA A 73 6.09 -8.69 -9.47
CA ALA A 73 6.78 -7.84 -8.50
C ALA A 73 6.33 -8.16 -7.07
N MET A 74 5.02 -8.34 -6.86
CA MET A 74 4.47 -8.67 -5.54
C MET A 74 5.02 -10.01 -5.02
N SER A 75 5.04 -11.05 -5.87
CA SER A 75 5.60 -12.35 -5.52
C SER A 75 7.11 -12.29 -5.25
N PHE A 76 7.84 -11.46 -5.99
CA PHE A 76 9.26 -11.21 -5.73
C PHE A 76 9.50 -10.56 -4.36
N PHE A 77 8.77 -9.49 -4.02
CA PHE A 77 8.88 -8.82 -2.73
C PHE A 77 8.50 -9.72 -1.55
N GLU A 78 7.44 -10.51 -1.69
CA GLU A 78 7.02 -11.50 -0.69
C GLU A 78 8.13 -12.53 -0.45
N SER A 79 8.64 -13.13 -1.54
CA SER A 79 9.70 -14.15 -1.46
C SER A 79 10.97 -13.59 -0.85
N MET A 80 11.39 -12.39 -1.27
CA MET A 80 12.55 -11.70 -0.72
C MET A 80 12.38 -11.42 0.78
N GLY A 81 11.21 -10.95 1.20
CA GLY A 81 10.92 -10.71 2.62
C GLY A 81 11.01 -11.98 3.46
N ALA A 82 10.44 -13.09 2.97
CA ALA A 82 10.50 -14.37 3.65
C ALA A 82 11.94 -14.91 3.78
N ILE A 83 12.72 -14.82 2.70
CA ILE A 83 14.13 -15.25 2.70
C ILE A 83 14.96 -14.40 3.67
N LEU A 84 14.83 -13.06 3.63
CA LEU A 84 15.55 -12.18 4.55
C LEU A 84 15.21 -12.48 6.02
N PHE A 85 13.94 -12.71 6.32
CA PHE A 85 13.52 -13.07 7.68
C PHE A 85 14.15 -14.39 8.14
N LEU A 86 14.14 -15.42 7.28
CA LEU A 86 14.77 -16.71 7.58
C LEU A 86 16.30 -16.61 7.70
N SER A 87 16.95 -15.83 6.83
CA SER A 87 18.41 -15.63 6.90
C SER A 87 18.84 -14.95 8.19
N ILE A 88 18.11 -13.91 8.63
CA ILE A 88 18.38 -13.25 9.91
C ILE A 88 18.12 -14.21 11.08
N ALA A 89 17.11 -15.07 10.99
CA ALA A 89 16.79 -16.02 12.05
C ALA A 89 17.81 -17.17 12.18
N LEU A 90 18.52 -17.50 11.11
CA LEU A 90 19.53 -18.57 11.08
C LEU A 90 20.93 -18.08 11.52
N LEU A 91 21.21 -16.79 11.33
CA LEU A 91 22.43 -16.12 11.81
C LEU A 91 22.40 -15.92 13.33
#